data_AF-A0A4Q3R7G0-F1
#
_entry.id   AF-A0A4Q3R7G0-F1
#
_cell.length_a   1.000
_cell.length_b   1.000
_cell.length_c   1.000
_cell.angle_alpha   90.00
_cell.angle_beta   90.00
_cell.angle_gamma   90.00
#
_symmetry.space_group_name_H-M   'P 1'
#
loop_
_entity.id
_entity.type
_entity.pdbx_description
1 polymer ?
#
loop_
_entity_poly.entity_id
_entity_poly.type
_entity_poly.pdbx_seq_one_letter_code
_entity_poly.pdbx_strand_id
1 'polypeptide(L)'
;PGKVNEFNPELDKANRIADFMELGELMCIDALQREESCGGHFREEHQTEEGEALRQDDRFMYVAAWESLGDNNWTVHKEELNYDVVKPSQRSYK
;
A
#
# COMPACT_ATOMS: atom_id res chain seq x y z
N PRO A 1 28.67 6.73 18.42
CA PRO A 1 29.19 5.38 18.12
C PRO A 1 29.14 4.48 19.36
N GLY A 2 28.70 3.22 19.21
CA GLY A 2 28.79 2.20 20.26
C GLY A 2 30.19 1.56 20.35
N LYS A 3 30.47 0.85 21.44
CA LYS A 3 31.70 0.04 21.59
C LYS A 3 31.48 -1.39 21.08
N VAL A 4 32.57 -2.13 20.91
CA VAL A 4 32.55 -3.57 20.61
C VAL A 4 31.77 -4.30 21.72
N ASN A 5 30.76 -5.10 21.33
CA ASN A 5 29.85 -5.84 22.21
C ASN A 5 28.90 -5.00 23.08
N GLU A 6 28.67 -3.72 22.75
CA GLU A 6 27.64 -2.89 23.36
C GLU A 6 26.55 -2.54 22.33
N PHE A 7 25.36 -2.15 22.81
CA PHE A 7 24.31 -1.62 21.94
C PHE A 7 24.81 -0.35 21.24
N ASN A 8 24.62 -0.29 19.92
CA ASN A 8 24.99 0.86 19.11
C ASN A 8 23.71 1.50 18.52
N PRO A 9 23.22 2.61 19.10
CA PRO A 9 22.02 3.29 18.59
C PRO A 9 22.13 3.73 17.13
N GLU A 10 23.33 4.06 16.65
CA GLU A 10 23.52 4.48 15.26
C GLU A 10 23.43 3.29 14.28
N LEU A 11 23.82 2.09 14.73
CA LEU A 11 23.64 0.87 13.94
C LEU A 11 22.16 0.46 13.89
N ASP A 12 21.44 0.58 15.01
CA ASP A 12 19.99 0.33 15.06
C ASP A 12 19.24 1.27 14.10
N LYS A 13 19.54 2.58 14.14
CA LYS A 13 18.98 3.55 13.20
C LYS A 13 19.29 3.20 11.75
N ALA A 14 20.53 2.80 11.45
CA ALA A 14 20.92 2.42 10.09
C ALA A 14 20.10 1.23 9.57
N ASN A 15 19.87 0.22 10.41
CA ASN A 15 19.02 -0.92 10.05
C ASN A 15 17.55 -0.49 9.84
N ARG A 16 17.00 0.38 10.70
CA ARG A 16 15.64 0.91 10.51
C ARG A 16 15.49 1.71 9.21
N ILE A 17 16.53 2.43 8.80
CA ILE A 17 16.52 3.14 7.52
C ILE A 17 16.40 2.15 6.37
N ALA A 18 17.10 1.01 6.43
CA ALA A 18 16.94 -0.05 5.43
C ALA A 18 15.50 -0.58 5.40
N ASP A 19 14.91 -0.89 6.56
CA ASP A 19 13.52 -1.34 6.65
C ASP A 19 12.52 -0.31 6.08
N PHE A 20 12.73 0.99 6.35
CA PHE A 20 11.88 2.05 5.81
C PHE A 20 12.02 2.25 4.30
N MET A 21 13.23 2.07 3.76
CA MET A 21 13.44 2.14 2.32
C MET A 21 12.76 0.97 1.61
N GLU A 22 12.88 -0.24 2.16
CA GLU A 22 12.22 -1.43 1.63
C GLU A 22 10.69 -1.30 1.65
N LEU A 23 10.11 -0.92 2.79
CA LEU A 23 8.67 -0.69 2.92
C LEU A 23 8.20 0.46 2.03
N GLY A 24 8.96 1.56 1.96
CA GLY A 24 8.62 2.73 1.16
C GLY A 24 8.59 2.43 -0.34
N GLU A 25 9.54 1.63 -0.83
CA GLU A 25 9.54 1.13 -2.21
C GLU A 25 8.29 0.29 -2.48
N LEU A 26 7.99 -0.68 -1.61
CA LEU A 26 6.81 -1.54 -1.75
C LEU A 26 5.50 -0.74 -1.75
N MET A 27 5.38 0.27 -0.88
CA MET A 27 4.22 1.18 -0.88
C MET A 27 4.07 1.92 -2.22
N CYS A 28 5.17 2.38 -2.83
CA CYS A 28 5.13 3.03 -4.14
C CYS A 28 4.70 2.06 -5.24
N ILE A 29 5.19 0.82 -5.19
CA ILE A 29 4.84 -0.23 -6.16
C ILE A 29 3.35 -0.59 -6.06
N ASP A 30 2.82 -0.80 -4.84
CA ASP A 30 1.39 -1.09 -4.62
C ASP A 30 0.51 0.07 -5.12
N ALA A 31 0.87 1.31 -4.77
CA ALA A 31 0.15 2.49 -5.21
C ALA A 31 0.13 2.65 -6.74
N LEU A 32 1.25 2.33 -7.41
CA LEU A 32 1.36 2.35 -8.87
C LEU A 32 0.44 1.29 -9.52
N GLN A 33 0.45 0.06 -8.98
CA GLN A 33 -0.38 -1.03 -9.50
C GLN A 33 -1.88 -0.83 -9.26
N ARG A 34 -2.27 -0.11 -8.20
CA ARG A 34 -3.65 0.18 -7.84
C ARG A 34 -4.17 1.45 -8.56
N GLU A 35 -4.61 1.27 -9.80
CA GLU A 35 -5.19 2.32 -10.68
C GLU A 35 -6.65 2.66 -10.33
N GLU A 36 -6.88 3.13 -9.12
CA GLU A 36 -8.16 3.65 -8.63
C GLU A 36 -7.94 4.70 -7.53
N SER A 37 -9.03 5.34 -7.06
CA SER A 37 -9.04 6.02 -5.77
C SER A 37 -10.00 5.32 -4.81
N CYS A 38 -9.51 4.87 -3.67
CA CYS A 38 -10.29 4.18 -2.65
C CYS A 38 -9.77 4.48 -1.24
N GLY A 39 -10.61 5.10 -0.40
CA GLY A 39 -10.24 5.43 0.97
C GLY A 39 -9.10 6.45 1.03
N GLY A 40 -7.98 6.08 1.67
CA GLY A 40 -6.79 6.92 1.79
C GLY A 40 -5.84 6.87 0.58
N HIS A 41 -6.04 5.94 -0.35
CA HIS A 41 -5.33 5.90 -1.63
C HIS A 41 -6.09 6.76 -2.63
N PHE A 42 -5.50 7.88 -3.04
CA PHE A 42 -6.14 8.85 -3.91
C PHE A 42 -5.24 9.22 -5.08
N ARG A 43 -5.79 9.09 -6.29
CA ARG A 43 -5.15 9.38 -7.57
C ARG A 43 -6.00 10.42 -8.28
N GLU A 44 -5.41 11.56 -8.62
CA GLU A 44 -6.14 12.67 -9.28
C GLU A 44 -6.67 12.28 -10.66
N GLU A 45 -6.06 11.30 -11.32
CA GLU A 45 -6.54 10.71 -12.57
C GLU A 45 -7.74 9.76 -12.37
N HIS A 46 -8.05 9.39 -11.12
CA HIS A 46 -9.17 8.52 -10.74
C HIS A 46 -10.04 9.22 -9.68
N GLN A 47 -10.57 10.39 -10.01
CA GLN A 47 -11.54 11.10 -9.20
C GLN A 47 -12.80 11.41 -10.01
N THR A 48 -13.91 11.66 -9.32
CA THR A 48 -15.12 12.18 -9.95
C THR A 48 -14.89 13.62 -10.41
N GLU A 49 -15.80 14.17 -11.23
CA GLU A 49 -15.75 15.59 -11.63
C GLU A 49 -15.77 16.56 -10.44
N GLU A 50 -16.19 16.08 -9.28
CA GLU A 50 -16.35 16.84 -8.04
C GLU A 50 -15.15 16.69 -7.10
N GLY A 51 -14.11 15.94 -7.52
CA GLY A 51 -12.89 15.70 -6.76
C GLY A 51 -13.00 14.62 -5.68
N GLU A 52 -14.03 13.77 -5.73
CA GLU A 52 -14.17 12.64 -4.81
C GLU A 52 -13.49 11.39 -5.36
N ALA A 53 -13.05 10.49 -4.47
CA ALA A 53 -12.38 9.25 -4.84
C ALA A 53 -13.26 8.38 -5.75
N LEU A 54 -12.84 8.10 -6.98
CA LEU A 54 -13.55 7.21 -7.90
C LEU A 54 -13.00 5.79 -7.79
N ARG A 55 -13.78 4.90 -7.17
CA ARG A 55 -13.43 3.48 -7.02
C ARG A 55 -13.64 2.71 -8.32
N GLN A 56 -12.83 1.68 -8.54
CA GLN A 56 -12.91 0.81 -9.71
C GLN A 56 -13.19 -0.63 -9.23
N ASP A 57 -14.40 -0.83 -8.72
CA ASP A 57 -14.84 -2.04 -8.02
C ASP A 57 -14.82 -3.30 -8.90
N ASP A 58 -14.88 -3.17 -10.22
CA ASP A 58 -14.75 -4.28 -11.17
C ASP A 58 -13.31 -4.81 -11.30
N ARG A 59 -12.32 -3.98 -10.93
CA ARG A 59 -10.89 -4.29 -11.10
C ARG A 59 -10.14 -4.48 -9.78
N PHE A 60 -10.54 -3.76 -8.73
CA PHE A 60 -9.73 -3.61 -7.51
C PHE A 60 -10.42 -4.05 -6.21
N MET A 61 -11.49 -4.85 -6.32
CA MET A 61 -12.21 -5.47 -5.20
C MET A 61 -11.40 -6.61 -4.56
N TYR A 62 -10.20 -6.31 -4.07
CA TYR A 62 -9.31 -7.26 -3.43
C TYR A 62 -8.36 -6.57 -2.44
N VAL A 63 -7.92 -7.36 -1.46
CA VAL A 63 -6.79 -7.03 -0.59
C VAL A 63 -5.50 -7.48 -1.28
N ALA A 64 -4.50 -6.60 -1.33
CA ALA A 64 -3.17 -6.95 -1.82
C ALA A 64 -2.31 -7.40 -0.63
N ALA A 65 -1.74 -8.60 -0.73
CA ALA A 65 -0.75 -9.12 0.20
C ALA A 65 0.56 -9.35 -0.55
N TRP A 66 1.62 -8.66 -0.16
CA TRP A 66 2.90 -8.69 -0.84
C TRP A 66 3.88 -9.64 -0.15
N GLU A 67 4.37 -10.62 -0.90
CA GLU A 67 5.41 -11.56 -0.47
C GLU A 67 6.79 -11.05 -0.90
N SER A 68 7.74 -10.99 0.03
CA SER A 68 9.15 -10.75 -0.29
C SER A 68 9.79 -12.02 -0.84
N LEU A 69 10.36 -11.92 -2.05
CA LEU A 69 11.18 -12.97 -2.65
C LEU A 69 12.69 -12.74 -2.41
N GLY A 70 13.05 -11.70 -1.65
CA GLY A 70 14.44 -11.23 -1.47
C GLY A 70 14.91 -10.30 -2.60
N ASP A 71 16.02 -9.59 -2.35
CA ASP A 71 16.64 -8.65 -3.30
C ASP A 71 15.66 -7.63 -3.90
N ASN A 72 14.77 -7.07 -3.07
CA ASN A 72 13.70 -6.14 -3.45
C ASN A 72 12.75 -6.67 -4.55
N ASN A 73 12.60 -8.00 -4.66
CA ASN A 73 11.60 -8.62 -5.52
C ASN A 73 10.35 -8.98 -4.73
N TRP A 74 9.20 -8.72 -5.33
CA TRP A 74 7.90 -8.86 -4.67
C TRP A 74 6.90 -9.62 -5.54
N THR A 75 6.11 -10.47 -4.92
CA THR A 75 4.93 -11.09 -5.56
C THR A 75 3.67 -10.64 -4.85
N VAL A 76 2.69 -10.16 -5.62
CA VAL A 76 1.38 -9.79 -5.07
C VAL A 76 0.43 -10.97 -5.09
N HIS A 77 -0.13 -11.28 -3.93
CA HIS A 77 -1.25 -12.18 -3.76
C HIS A 77 -2.51 -11.33 -3.61
N LYS A 78 -3.57 -11.66 -4.36
CA LYS A 78 -4.82 -10.92 -4.35
C LYS A 78 -5.91 -11.78 -3.73
N GLU A 79 -6.45 -11.32 -2.61
CA GLU A 79 -7.60 -11.94 -1.96
C GLU A 79 -8.87 -11.16 -2.31
N GLU A 80 -9.77 -11.80 -3.06
CA GLU A 80 -11.03 -11.18 -3.50
C GLU A 80 -11.95 -10.84 -2.34
N LEU A 81 -12.51 -9.62 -2.36
CA LEU A 81 -13.49 -9.17 -1.38
C LEU A 81 -14.91 -9.47 -1.87
N ASN A 82 -15.52 -10.51 -1.31
CA ASN A 82 -16.88 -10.92 -1.65
C ASN A 82 -17.89 -10.41 -0.61
N TYR A 83 -18.77 -9.51 -1.04
CA TYR A 83 -19.78 -8.89 -0.17
C TYR A 83 -21.17 -9.48 -0.38
N ASP A 84 -21.59 -10.38 0.51
CA ASP A 84 -22.89 -11.06 0.42
C ASP A 84 -24.05 -10.22 0.97
N VAL A 85 -23.85 -9.59 2.13
CA VAL A 85 -24.92 -8.93 2.88
C VAL A 85 -25.03 -7.45 2.53
N VAL A 86 -23.91 -6.73 2.48
CA VAL A 86 -23.88 -5.28 2.22
C VAL A 86 -23.17 -5.04 0.91
N LYS A 87 -23.94 -4.72 -0.14
CA LYS A 87 -23.37 -4.43 -1.45
C LYS A 87 -22.61 -3.09 -1.42
N PRO A 88 -21.38 -3.02 -1.95
CA PRO A 88 -20.63 -1.77 -2.03
C PRO A 88 -21.41 -0.71 -2.79
N SER A 89 -21.33 0.52 -2.31
CA SER A 89 -21.81 1.70 -3.02
C SER A 89 -20.71 2.74 -3.06
N GLN A 90 -20.69 3.53 -4.12
CA GLN A 90 -19.84 4.71 -4.21
C GLN A 90 -20.21 5.67 -3.06
N ARG A 91 -19.20 6.07 -2.27
CA ARG A 91 -19.40 7.00 -1.15
C ARG A 91 -19.33 8.43 -1.69
N SER A 92 -20.29 9.26 -1.29
CA SER A 92 -20.27 10.72 -1.50
C SER A 92 -20.46 11.44 -0.16
N TYR A 93 -19.84 12.60 0.00
CA TYR A 93 -19.94 13.42 1.22
C TYR A 93 -20.89 14.62 1.05
N LYS A 94 -21.61 14.67 -0.08
CA LYS A 94 -22.68 15.63 -0.32
C LYS A 94 -23.99 15.22 0.34
#